data_AF-R7UWU2-F1
#
_entry.id   AF-R7UWU2-F1
#
_cell.length_a   1.000
_cell.length_b   1.000
_cell.length_c   1.000
_cell.angle_alpha   90.00
_cell.angle_beta   90.00
_cell.angle_gamma   90.00
#
_symmetry.space_group_name_H-M   'P 1'
#
loop_
_entity.id
_entity.type
_entity.pdbx_description
1 polymer ?
#
loop_
_entity_poly.entity_id
_entity_poly.type
_entity_poly.pdbx_seq_one_letter_code
_entity_poly.pdbx_strand_id
1 'polypeptide(L)'
;DVFISGGYNGRDVFDDIWHLNLDLMQWMCLSAKIPKPTYFHAAALTPGGDRMFIFGGLHGINDQRTADFYEIWLKVPSLREMTWQYFSTNCPKLICSEPNQLLHLGIPADLVHRIS
;
A
#
# COMPACT_ATOMS: atom_id res chain seq x y z
N ASP A 1 -10.17 -5.39 -9.21
CA ASP A 1 -9.72 -6.26 -8.11
C ASP A 1 -10.31 -5.84 -6.77
N VAL A 2 -10.42 -6.76 -5.81
CA VAL A 2 -10.78 -6.47 -4.41
C VAL A 2 -9.74 -7.09 -3.50
N PHE A 3 -9.37 -6.38 -2.44
CA PHE A 3 -8.45 -6.88 -1.42
C PHE A 3 -9.12 -6.87 -0.04
N ILE A 4 -8.90 -7.93 0.72
CA ILE A 4 -9.34 -8.06 2.12
C ILE A 4 -8.10 -8.32 2.96
N SER A 5 -7.96 -7.61 4.08
CA SER A 5 -6.82 -7.76 4.98
C SER A 5 -7.31 -7.97 6.41
N GLY A 6 -6.69 -8.92 7.11
CA GLY A 6 -6.96 -9.22 8.51
C GLY A 6 -8.41 -9.62 8.81
N GLY A 7 -8.92 -9.17 9.96
CA GLY A 7 -10.26 -9.48 10.44
C GLY A 7 -10.29 -10.42 11.64
N TYR A 8 -11.49 -10.80 12.06
CA TYR A 8 -11.75 -11.61 13.25
C TYR A 8 -12.93 -12.56 13.01
N ASN A 9 -12.76 -13.85 13.29
CA ASN A 9 -13.82 -14.86 13.09
C ASN A 9 -14.57 -15.23 14.39
N GLY A 10 -14.37 -14.50 15.49
CA GLY A 10 -14.91 -14.89 16.81
C GLY A 10 -13.94 -15.72 17.67
N ARG A 11 -12.78 -16.10 17.13
CA ARG A 11 -11.74 -16.86 17.83
C ARG A 11 -10.33 -16.33 17.57
N ASP A 12 -9.98 -16.11 16.31
CA ASP A 12 -8.65 -15.75 15.85
C ASP A 12 -8.69 -14.40 15.14
N VAL A 13 -7.67 -13.57 15.39
CA VAL A 13 -7.42 -12.34 14.63
C VAL A 13 -6.40 -12.67 13.55
N PHE A 14 -6.64 -12.20 12.33
CA PHE A 14 -5.85 -12.57 11.17
C PHE A 14 -4.90 -11.47 10.73
N ASP A 15 -3.81 -11.88 10.08
CA ASP A 15 -2.79 -11.03 9.46
C ASP A 15 -2.69 -11.24 7.94
N ASP A 16 -3.49 -12.14 7.38
CA ASP A 16 -3.42 -12.50 5.97
C ASP A 16 -4.11 -11.47 5.08
N ILE A 17 -3.73 -11.48 3.79
CA ILE A 17 -4.29 -10.61 2.78
C ILE A 17 -4.80 -11.49 1.63
N TRP A 18 -6.07 -11.33 1.29
CA TRP A 18 -6.74 -12.02 0.21
C TRP A 18 -7.03 -11.06 -0.93
N HIS A 19 -6.83 -11.52 -2.16
CA HIS A 19 -7.11 -10.82 -3.39
C HIS A 19 -8.19 -11.59 -4.16
N LEU A 20 -9.27 -10.91 -4.50
CA LEU A 20 -10.25 -11.38 -5.48
C LEU A 20 -9.96 -10.72 -6.83
N ASN A 21 -9.54 -11.54 -7.78
CA ASN A 21 -9.53 -11.15 -9.18
C ASN A 21 -10.98 -11.12 -9.66
N LEU A 22 -11.46 -9.95 -10.07
CA LEU A 22 -12.87 -9.75 -10.48
C LEU A 22 -13.16 -10.24 -11.90
N ASP A 23 -12.14 -10.39 -12.74
CA ASP A 23 -12.31 -10.88 -14.11
C ASP A 23 -12.50 -12.41 -14.11
N LEU A 24 -11.70 -13.10 -13.29
CA LEU A 24 -11.71 -14.55 -13.15
C LEU A 24 -12.63 -15.04 -12.04
N MET A 25 -13.08 -14.13 -11.15
CA MET A 25 -13.83 -14.44 -9.94
C MET A 25 -13.11 -15.47 -9.05
N GLN A 26 -11.79 -15.31 -8.91
CA GLN A 26 -10.93 -16.24 -8.17
C GLN A 26 -10.23 -15.55 -7.01
N TRP A 27 -10.25 -16.23 -5.87
CA TRP A 27 -9.54 -15.81 -4.66
C TRP A 27 -8.11 -16.33 -4.66
N MET A 28 -7.19 -15.46 -4.26
CA MET A 28 -5.79 -15.78 -4.03
C MET A 28 -5.37 -15.24 -2.65
N CYS A 29 -4.82 -16.12 -1.82
CA CYS A 29 -4.12 -15.69 -0.61
C CYS A 29 -2.74 -15.18 -1.01
N LEU A 30 -2.44 -13.92 -0.69
CA LEU A 30 -1.15 -13.31 -1.02
C LEU A 30 -0.08 -13.76 -0.03
N SER A 31 1.18 -13.73 -0.46
CA SER A 31 2.32 -13.94 0.45
C SER A 31 2.54 -12.75 1.40
N ALA A 32 2.05 -11.56 1.03
CA ALA A 32 2.08 -10.38 1.88
C ALA A 32 1.13 -10.52 3.08
N LYS A 33 1.56 -9.99 4.23
CA LYS A 33 0.83 -10.04 5.50
C LYS A 33 0.85 -8.68 6.18
N ILE A 34 -0.16 -8.41 7.00
CA ILE A 34 -0.14 -7.32 7.96
C ILE A 34 0.95 -7.64 9.00
N PRO A 35 1.82 -6.69 9.39
CA PRO A 35 2.88 -6.97 10.36
C PRO A 35 2.39 -7.50 11.71
N LYS A 36 1.16 -7.17 12.08
CA LYS A 36 0.48 -7.68 13.28
C LYS A 36 -0.97 -8.04 12.92
N PRO A 37 -1.49 -9.19 13.38
CA PRO A 37 -2.89 -9.55 13.15
C PRO A 37 -3.80 -8.44 13.67
N THR A 38 -4.74 -7.97 12.86
CA THR A 38 -5.57 -6.80 13.17
C THR A 38 -7.00 -6.94 12.65
N TYR A 39 -7.96 -6.42 13.41
CA TYR A 39 -9.35 -6.23 12.99
C TYR A 39 -9.89 -4.86 13.40
N PHE A 40 -11.04 -4.46 12.82
CA PHE A 40 -11.61 -3.10 12.93
C PHE A 40 -10.63 -1.98 12.57
N HIS A 41 -9.70 -2.24 11.66
CA HIS A 41 -8.82 -1.25 11.03
C HIS A 41 -9.48 -0.60 9.82
N ALA A 42 -8.92 0.53 9.40
CA ALA A 42 -9.15 1.09 8.08
C ALA A 42 -8.07 0.58 7.11
N ALA A 43 -8.45 0.39 5.84
CA ALA A 43 -7.53 0.06 4.77
C ALA A 43 -7.81 0.92 3.52
N ALA A 44 -6.76 1.34 2.83
CA ALA A 44 -6.85 2.09 1.58
C ALA A 44 -5.79 1.59 0.58
N LEU A 45 -6.12 1.62 -0.71
CA LEU A 45 -5.19 1.25 -1.79
C LEU A 45 -4.63 2.49 -2.47
N THR A 46 -3.40 2.39 -2.96
CA THR A 46 -2.88 3.37 -3.93
C THR A 46 -3.69 3.33 -5.24
N PRO A 47 -3.70 4.42 -6.03
CA PRO A 47 -4.36 4.41 -7.34
C PRO A 47 -3.89 3.29 -8.28
N GLY A 48 -2.64 2.86 -8.16
CA GLY A 48 -2.08 1.75 -8.95
C GLY A 48 -2.39 0.35 -8.40
N GLY A 49 -3.06 0.25 -7.25
CA GLY A 49 -3.40 -1.01 -6.60
C GLY A 49 -2.19 -1.88 -6.23
N ASP A 50 -1.01 -1.26 -6.08
CA ASP A 50 0.25 -1.94 -5.79
C ASP A 50 0.58 -1.97 -4.30
N ARG A 51 0.03 -1.01 -3.54
CA ARG A 51 0.23 -0.86 -2.11
C ARG A 51 -1.09 -0.69 -1.37
N MET A 52 -1.10 -1.21 -0.15
CA MET A 52 -2.16 -1.02 0.82
C MET A 52 -1.64 -0.27 2.03
N PHE A 53 -2.39 0.74 2.46
CA PHE A 53 -2.21 1.40 3.73
C PHE A 53 -3.21 0.86 4.74
N ILE A 54 -2.75 0.53 5.94
CA ILE A 54 -3.57 0.05 7.05
C ILE A 54 -3.38 0.99 8.23
N PHE A 55 -4.49 1.41 8.85
CA PHE A 55 -4.47 2.29 10.02
C PHE A 55 -5.36 1.76 11.14
N GLY A 56 -4.78 1.75 12.34
CA GLY A 56 -5.46 1.47 13.59
C GLY A 56 -5.95 0.03 13.71
N GLY A 57 -7.07 -0.15 14.41
CA GLY A 57 -7.67 -1.46 14.70
C GLY A 57 -7.36 -1.95 16.11
N LEU A 58 -7.45 -3.26 16.32
CA LEU A 58 -7.04 -3.96 17.54
C LEU A 58 -6.23 -5.20 17.16
N HIS A 59 -5.17 -5.50 17.91
CA HIS A 59 -4.31 -6.65 17.60
C HIS A 59 -4.70 -7.97 18.25
N GLY A 60 -5.78 -7.97 19.03
CA GLY A 60 -6.23 -9.11 19.81
C GLY A 60 -7.56 -8.82 20.46
N ILE A 61 -8.26 -9.87 20.88
CA ILE A 61 -9.63 -9.79 21.42
C ILE A 61 -9.71 -8.89 22.66
N ASN A 62 -8.65 -8.85 23.47
CA ASN A 62 -8.57 -8.07 24.70
C ASN A 62 -7.60 -6.89 24.59
N ASP A 63 -7.12 -6.58 23.39
CA ASP A 63 -6.11 -5.53 23.21
C ASP A 63 -6.75 -4.14 23.13
N GLN A 64 -5.96 -3.09 23.35
CA GLN A 64 -6.44 -1.72 23.18
C GLN A 64 -6.45 -1.32 21.70
N ARG A 65 -7.29 -0.32 21.37
CA ARG A 65 -7.27 0.33 20.06
C ARG A 65 -5.88 0.87 19.79
N THR A 66 -5.33 0.56 18.62
CA THR A 66 -4.03 1.09 18.18
C THR A 66 -4.23 2.27 17.21
N ALA A 67 -3.18 3.08 17.10
CA ALA A 67 -3.00 4.08 16.05
C ALA A 67 -1.85 3.70 15.09
N ASP A 68 -1.43 2.43 15.09
CA ASP A 68 -0.38 1.93 14.21
C ASP A 68 -0.76 2.13 12.73
N PHE A 69 0.25 2.41 11.93
CA PHE A 69 0.12 2.65 10.51
C PHE A 69 1.12 1.77 9.74
N TYR A 70 0.61 1.05 8.74
CA TYR A 70 1.42 0.18 7.91
C TYR A 70 1.22 0.48 6.43
N GLU A 71 2.32 0.46 5.69
CA GLU A 71 2.34 0.43 4.22
C GLU A 71 2.81 -0.96 3.78
N ILE A 72 2.02 -1.61 2.92
CA ILE A 72 2.26 -3.00 2.51
C ILE A 72 2.25 -3.09 0.98
N TRP A 73 3.28 -3.68 0.41
CA TRP A 73 3.31 -4.05 -1.01
C TRP A 73 2.46 -5.30 -1.25
N LEU A 74 1.51 -5.20 -2.19
CA LEU A 74 0.62 -6.32 -2.56
C LEU A 74 1.17 -7.16 -3.70
N LYS A 75 2.13 -6.61 -4.45
CA LYS A 75 2.86 -7.28 -5.54
C LYS A 75 4.29 -6.74 -5.58
N VAL A 76 5.18 -7.47 -6.23
CA VAL A 76 6.52 -6.97 -6.52
C VAL A 76 6.39 -5.72 -7.40
N PRO A 77 6.90 -4.55 -6.97
CA PRO A 77 6.84 -3.34 -7.78
C PRO A 77 7.64 -3.50 -9.07
N SER A 78 7.23 -2.77 -10.10
CA SER A 78 8.06 -2.62 -11.29
C SER A 78 9.37 -1.90 -10.94
N LEU A 79 10.45 -2.19 -11.68
CA LEU A 79 11.71 -1.46 -11.52
C LEU A 79 11.53 0.05 -11.65
N ARG A 80 10.59 0.49 -12.52
CA ARG A 80 10.24 1.90 -12.68
C ARG A 80 9.69 2.49 -11.38
N GLU A 81 8.76 1.80 -10.72
CA GLU A 81 8.18 2.26 -9.45
C GLU A 81 9.23 2.27 -8.34
N MET A 82 10.07 1.24 -8.24
CA MET A 82 11.19 1.20 -7.30
C MET A 82 12.17 2.36 -7.52
N THR A 83 12.52 2.63 -8.79
CA THR A 83 13.42 3.73 -9.15
C THR A 83 12.79 5.07 -8.81
N TRP A 84 11.49 5.24 -9.10
CA TRP A 84 10.75 6.46 -8.76
C TRP A 84 10.71 6.71 -7.26
N GLN A 85 10.43 5.68 -6.46
CA GLN A 85 10.46 5.79 -5.01
C GLN A 85 11.85 6.12 -4.48
N TYR A 86 12.88 5.42 -4.96
CA TYR A 86 14.26 5.68 -4.56
C TYR A 86 14.66 7.12 -4.89
N PHE A 87 14.38 7.57 -6.11
CA PHE A 87 14.58 8.96 -6.52
C PHE A 87 13.83 9.91 -5.60
N SER A 88 12.57 9.58 -5.28
CA SER A 88 11.71 10.42 -4.47
C SER A 88 12.21 10.57 -3.03
N THR A 89 12.70 9.49 -2.43
CA THR A 89 13.24 9.53 -1.06
C THR A 89 14.60 10.22 -1.00
N ASN A 90 15.46 10.03 -2.00
CA ASN A 90 16.85 10.49 -1.95
C ASN A 90 17.07 11.87 -2.59
N CYS A 91 16.12 12.38 -3.37
CA CYS A 91 16.21 13.69 -4.03
C CYS A 91 15.00 14.60 -3.71
N PRO A 92 14.69 14.86 -2.43
CA PRO A 92 13.47 15.60 -2.05
C PRO A 92 13.44 17.02 -2.62
N LYS A 93 14.61 17.68 -2.75
CA LYS A 93 14.72 19.03 -3.34
C LYS A 93 14.28 19.08 -4.79
N LEU A 94 14.53 18.01 -5.55
CA LEU A 94 14.14 17.92 -6.96
C LEU A 94 12.63 17.71 -7.09
N ILE A 95 12.01 16.91 -6.23
CA ILE A 95 10.55 16.72 -6.24
C ILE A 95 9.79 18.00 -5.91
N CYS A 96 10.33 18.81 -5.00
CA CYS A 96 9.75 20.10 -4.67
C CYS A 96 10.04 21.19 -5.71
N SER A 97 10.74 20.86 -6.81
CA SER A 97 11.02 21.79 -7.90
C SER A 97 9.82 21.93 -8.84
N GLU A 98 9.80 23.00 -9.63
CA GLU A 98 8.72 23.26 -10.58
C GLU A 98 8.57 22.11 -11.60
N PRO A 99 7.33 21.67 -11.94
CA PRO A 99 7.09 20.57 -12.88
C PRO A 99 7.87 20.68 -14.19
N ASN A 100 7.98 21.90 -14.74
CA ASN A 100 8.71 22.14 -15.98
C ASN A 100 10.22 21.83 -15.86
N GLN A 101 10.82 22.07 -14.70
CA GLN A 101 12.24 21.73 -14.49
C GLN A 101 12.45 20.22 -14.48
N LEU A 102 11.52 19.46 -13.89
CA LEU A 102 11.59 18.01 -13.87
C LEU A 102 11.41 17.41 -15.26
N LEU A 103 10.51 17.97 -16.06
CA LEU A 103 10.36 17.59 -17.48
C LEU A 103 11.64 17.88 -18.28
N HIS A 104 12.30 19.03 -18.05
CA HIS A 104 13.57 19.34 -18.69
C HIS A 104 14.72 18.40 -18.29
N LEU A 105 14.67 17.82 -17.09
CA LEU A 105 15.61 16.79 -16.65
C LEU A 105 15.31 15.40 -17.22
N GLY A 106 14.26 15.27 -18.03
CA GLY A 106 13.86 14.02 -18.67
C GLY A 106 13.01 13.11 -17.78
N ILE A 107 12.47 13.62 -16.67
CA ILE A 107 11.53 12.84 -15.85
C ILE A 107 10.22 12.67 -16.63
N PRO A 108 9.69 11.43 -16.77
CA PRO A 108 8.44 11.17 -17.44
C PRO A 108 7.27 12.00 -16.88
N ALA A 109 6.45 12.58 -17.76
CA ALA A 109 5.35 13.46 -17.37
C ALA A 109 4.35 12.79 -16.42
N ASP A 110 4.05 11.51 -16.61
CA ASP A 110 3.17 10.74 -15.72
C ASP A 110 3.71 10.62 -14.29
N LEU A 111 5.03 10.68 -14.08
CA LEU A 111 5.64 10.71 -12.75
C LEU A 111 5.64 12.11 -12.16
N VAL A 112 5.87 13.15 -12.97
CA VAL A 112 5.76 14.55 -12.55
C VAL A 112 4.34 14.88 -12.09
N HIS A 113 3.31 14.37 -12.76
CA HIS A 113 1.91 14.57 -12.37
C HIS A 113 1.53 13.90 -11.04
N ARG A 114 2.34 12.99 -10.50
CA ARG A 114 2.06 12.34 -9.20
C ARG A 114 2.42 13.21 -8.00
N ILE A 115 3.21 14.27 -8.21
CA ILE A 115 3.75 15.13 -7.15
C ILE A 115 3.24 16.58 -7.24
N SER A 116 2.56 16.93 -8.33
CA SER A 116 1.94 18.24 -8.59
C SER A 116 0.51 18.34 -8.06
#